data_AF-A0A8J8F5Y6-F1
#
_entry.id   AF-A0A8J8F5Y6-F1
#
_cell.length_a   1.000
_cell.length_b   1.000
_cell.length_c   1.000
_cell.angle_alpha   90.00
_cell.angle_beta   90.00
_cell.angle_gamma   90.00
#
_symmetry.space_group_name_H-M   'P 1'
#
loop_
_entity.id
_entity.type
_entity.pdbx_description
1 polymer ?
#
loop_
_entity_poly.entity_id
_entity_poly.type
_entity_poly.pdbx_seq_one_letter_code
_entity_poly.pdbx_strand_id
1 'polypeptide(L)'
;MPTDFSDPDLVVKIDPFNQNERELFCAHERVPALQIKYSDSHWLLNNRDQISELIGPDQRLILTEWEDGDKLLERDPDDVFVRLMELEDYVDIAYLGDRWTYEAMTARQNRKQIMRSIEAQEYLFRRFEEVGADLELRPTILGWKSWHLERNRPLVDLMGGPVGFDATGYRSKYELAKDVNRVVEVLDVEVYVNGRIGPTHLEYLPSEVCGFSGKSALLKETKVDGEFSRDLLHSSIEKRLRAANDSQTELRQFFKPIAGD
;
A
#
# COMPACT_ATOMS: atom_id res chain seq x y z
N MET A 1 13.01 24.59 -6.93
CA MET A 1 13.05 23.12 -7.00
C MET A 1 11.87 22.72 -7.89
N PRO A 2 12.06 22.00 -8.99
CA PRO A 2 10.93 21.41 -9.70
C PRO A 2 10.44 20.23 -8.85
N THR A 3 9.31 20.39 -8.17
CA THR A 3 8.61 19.31 -7.46
C THR A 3 7.59 18.70 -8.42
N ASP A 4 8.08 17.95 -9.39
CA ASP A 4 7.23 17.02 -10.13
C ASP A 4 7.12 15.77 -9.28
N PHE A 5 6.14 15.75 -8.38
CA PHE A 5 5.68 14.49 -7.80
C PHE A 5 5.06 13.68 -8.95
N SER A 6 5.53 12.45 -9.15
CA SER A 6 4.90 11.53 -10.10
C SER A 6 3.46 11.26 -9.67
N ASP A 7 2.55 11.08 -10.63
CA ASP A 7 1.18 10.68 -10.35
C ASP A 7 1.17 9.46 -9.41
N PRO A 8 0.32 9.45 -8.37
CA PRO A 8 0.28 8.32 -7.45
C PRO A 8 -0.18 7.05 -8.14
N ASP A 9 0.51 5.95 -7.86
CA ASP A 9 0.19 4.65 -8.43
C ASP A 9 -1.09 4.07 -7.84
N LEU A 10 -2.02 3.69 -8.71
CA LEU A 10 -3.10 2.80 -8.30
C LEU A 10 -2.56 1.38 -8.13
N VAL A 11 -2.66 0.86 -6.91
CA VAL A 11 -2.33 -0.51 -6.58
C VAL A 11 -3.62 -1.31 -6.34
N VAL A 12 -3.89 -2.32 -7.18
CA VAL A 12 -5.11 -3.13 -7.03
C VAL A 12 -4.84 -4.41 -6.24
N LYS A 13 -5.49 -4.55 -5.09
CA LYS A 13 -5.42 -5.75 -4.25
C LYS A 13 -6.20 -6.93 -4.85
N ILE A 14 -5.62 -7.63 -5.81
CA ILE A 14 -6.25 -8.72 -6.57
C ILE A 14 -6.40 -10.00 -5.73
N ASP A 15 -7.52 -10.70 -5.90
CA ASP A 15 -7.68 -12.09 -5.48
C ASP A 15 -7.26 -13.00 -6.65
N PRO A 16 -6.11 -13.70 -6.57
CA PRO A 16 -5.60 -14.51 -7.66
C PRO A 16 -6.47 -15.74 -7.93
N PHE A 17 -7.36 -16.15 -7.02
CA PHE A 17 -8.30 -17.25 -7.23
C PHE A 17 -9.51 -16.82 -8.07
N ASN A 18 -9.83 -15.53 -8.08
CA ASN A 18 -11.03 -15.01 -8.72
C ASN A 18 -10.76 -14.63 -10.19
N GLN A 19 -11.24 -15.47 -11.11
CA GLN A 19 -11.06 -15.26 -12.56
C GLN A 19 -11.56 -13.90 -13.04
N ASN A 20 -12.69 -13.43 -12.52
CA ASN A 20 -13.25 -12.15 -12.92
C ASN A 20 -12.37 -10.95 -12.50
N GLU A 21 -11.67 -11.07 -11.37
CA GLU A 21 -10.70 -10.04 -10.96
C GLU A 21 -9.43 -10.09 -11.82
N ARG A 22 -8.95 -11.29 -12.18
CA ARG A 22 -7.82 -11.46 -13.10
C ARG A 22 -8.10 -10.82 -14.45
N GLU A 23 -9.25 -11.13 -15.06
CA GLU A 23 -9.66 -10.58 -16.36
C GLU A 23 -9.85 -9.06 -16.33
N LEU A 24 -10.30 -8.50 -15.20
CA LEU A 24 -10.53 -7.08 -15.05
C LEU A 24 -9.23 -6.28 -14.89
N PHE A 25 -8.29 -6.75 -14.07
CA PHE A 25 -7.12 -5.96 -13.65
C PHE A 25 -5.80 -6.34 -14.32
N CYS A 26 -5.64 -7.59 -14.77
CA CYS A 26 -4.42 -8.03 -15.43
C CYS A 26 -4.20 -7.28 -16.76
N ALA A 27 -2.95 -6.86 -16.98
CA ALA A 27 -2.49 -6.13 -18.14
C ALA A 27 -3.34 -4.89 -18.46
N HIS A 28 -3.95 -4.27 -17.43
CA HIS A 28 -4.72 -3.05 -17.60
C HIS A 28 -3.77 -1.85 -17.59
N GLU A 29 -3.76 -1.06 -18.67
CA GLU A 29 -2.81 0.05 -18.90
C GLU A 29 -2.79 1.11 -17.77
N ARG A 30 -3.92 1.29 -17.06
CA ARG A 30 -4.05 2.23 -15.93
C ARG A 30 -3.86 1.58 -14.54
N VAL A 31 -3.49 0.29 -14.49
CA VAL A 31 -3.21 -0.43 -13.25
C VAL A 31 -1.73 -0.81 -13.27
N PRO A 32 -0.82 0.06 -12.83
CA PRO A 32 0.63 -0.18 -12.91
C PRO A 32 1.13 -1.21 -11.90
N ALA A 33 0.32 -1.55 -10.89
CA ALA A 33 0.71 -2.52 -9.87
C ALA A 33 -0.49 -3.34 -9.38
N LEU A 34 -0.24 -4.64 -9.18
CA LEU A 34 -1.13 -5.56 -8.51
C LEU A 34 -0.57 -5.90 -7.13
N GLN A 35 -1.45 -6.05 -6.15
CA GLN A 35 -1.10 -6.43 -4.80
C GLN A 35 -1.78 -7.75 -4.41
N ILE A 36 -1.01 -8.69 -3.88
CA ILE A 36 -1.52 -9.96 -3.36
C ILE A 36 -1.21 -10.06 -1.86
N LYS A 37 -2.14 -10.64 -1.10
CA LYS A 37 -1.89 -10.93 0.32
C LYS A 37 -0.89 -12.06 0.44
N TYR A 38 -0.05 -12.03 1.47
CA TYR A 38 0.86 -13.13 1.77
C TYR A 38 0.12 -14.46 1.90
N SER A 39 -1.08 -14.53 2.49
CA SER A 39 -1.83 -15.81 2.54
C SER A 39 -2.14 -16.38 1.17
N ASP A 40 -2.26 -15.53 0.15
CA ASP A 40 -2.69 -15.91 -1.20
C ASP A 40 -1.49 -16.19 -2.12
N SER A 41 -0.25 -15.93 -1.66
CA SER A 41 1.00 -16.20 -2.38
C SER A 41 1.21 -17.68 -2.75
N HIS A 42 0.58 -18.62 -2.03
CA HIS A 42 0.63 -20.03 -2.39
C HIS A 42 0.00 -20.31 -3.77
N TRP A 43 -0.92 -19.45 -4.23
CA TRP A 43 -1.41 -19.53 -5.60
C TRP A 43 -0.28 -19.33 -6.60
N LEU A 44 0.61 -18.35 -6.37
CA LEU A 44 1.77 -18.09 -7.23
C LEU A 44 2.71 -19.30 -7.26
N LEU A 45 3.05 -19.84 -6.10
CA LEU A 45 3.89 -21.04 -5.98
C LEU A 45 3.34 -22.24 -6.76
N ASN A 46 2.01 -22.43 -6.72
CA ASN A 46 1.33 -23.55 -7.37
C ASN A 46 1.04 -23.31 -8.86
N ASN A 47 1.17 -22.08 -9.36
CA ASN A 47 0.81 -21.69 -10.71
C ASN A 47 1.92 -20.86 -11.38
N ARG A 48 3.20 -21.18 -11.13
CA ARG A 48 4.37 -20.45 -11.65
C ARG A 48 4.30 -20.15 -13.15
N ASP A 49 3.89 -21.14 -13.94
CA ASP A 49 3.76 -21.03 -15.39
C ASP A 49 2.62 -20.10 -15.85
N GLN A 50 1.70 -19.72 -14.95
CA GLN A 50 0.56 -18.83 -15.22
C GLN A 50 0.75 -17.44 -14.59
N ILE A 51 1.85 -17.18 -13.89
CA ILE A 51 2.08 -15.87 -13.25
C ILE A 51 2.13 -14.76 -14.30
N SER A 52 2.75 -15.01 -15.45
CA SER A 52 2.74 -14.06 -16.59
C SER A 52 1.36 -13.81 -17.19
N GLU A 53 0.37 -14.67 -16.90
CA GLU A 53 -1.03 -14.43 -17.27
C GLU A 53 -1.79 -13.64 -16.20
N LEU A 54 -1.27 -13.60 -14.97
CA LEU A 54 -1.81 -12.80 -13.87
C LEU A 54 -1.28 -11.36 -13.88
N ILE A 55 -0.06 -11.16 -14.37
CA ILE A 55 0.68 -9.90 -14.32
C ILE A 55 1.05 -9.50 -15.74
N GLY A 56 0.54 -8.34 -16.17
CA GLY A 56 0.91 -7.78 -17.48
C GLY A 56 2.40 -7.41 -17.53
N PRO A 57 2.98 -7.28 -18.74
CA PRO A 57 4.43 -7.06 -18.91
C PRO A 57 4.95 -5.76 -18.26
N ASP A 58 4.07 -4.76 -18.09
CA ASP A 58 4.39 -3.46 -17.49
C ASP A 58 3.84 -3.29 -16.07
N GLN A 59 3.27 -4.36 -15.48
CA GLN A 59 2.71 -4.33 -14.14
C GLN A 59 3.71 -4.87 -13.12
N ARG A 60 3.83 -4.18 -11.99
CA ARG A 60 4.56 -4.70 -10.82
C ARG A 60 3.67 -5.58 -9.95
N LEU A 61 4.27 -6.58 -9.31
CA LEU A 61 3.65 -7.36 -8.25
C LEU A 61 4.14 -6.92 -6.88
N ILE A 62 3.19 -6.61 -6.02
CA ILE A 62 3.42 -6.24 -4.62
C ILE A 62 2.88 -7.36 -3.72
N LEU A 63 3.72 -7.87 -2.82
CA LEU A 63 3.29 -8.77 -1.77
C LEU A 63 3.15 -8.04 -0.43
N THR A 64 2.09 -8.33 0.33
CA THR A 64 1.84 -7.64 1.61
C THR A 64 1.31 -8.56 2.69
N GLU A 65 1.67 -8.27 3.94
CA GLU A 65 1.10 -8.90 5.14
C GLU A 65 -0.05 -8.12 5.79
N TRP A 66 -0.66 -7.14 5.10
CA TRP A 66 -1.89 -6.48 5.56
C TRP A 66 -3.09 -7.41 5.50
N GLU A 67 -3.22 -8.19 6.57
CA GLU A 67 -4.17 -9.29 6.75
C GLU A 67 -4.82 -9.24 8.13
N ASP A 68 -5.88 -10.03 8.28
CA ASP A 68 -6.56 -10.16 9.58
C ASP A 68 -5.60 -10.71 10.64
N GLY A 69 -5.70 -10.21 11.88
CA GLY A 69 -4.68 -10.46 12.91
C GLY A 69 -4.43 -11.94 13.20
N ASP A 70 -5.46 -12.79 13.13
CA ASP A 70 -5.34 -14.23 13.34
C ASP A 70 -4.37 -14.88 12.34
N LYS A 71 -4.22 -14.32 11.13
CA LYS A 71 -3.28 -14.83 10.11
C LYS A 71 -1.82 -14.47 10.38
N LEU A 72 -1.53 -13.47 11.22
CA LEU A 72 -0.16 -13.02 11.51
C LEU A 72 0.35 -13.53 12.88
N LEU A 73 -0.55 -13.97 13.77
CA LEU A 73 -0.19 -14.40 15.14
C LEU A 73 0.90 -15.48 15.18
N GLU A 74 0.85 -16.43 14.25
CA GLU A 74 1.71 -17.62 14.21
C GLU A 74 2.74 -17.56 13.07
N ARG A 75 2.93 -16.38 12.47
CA ARG A 75 3.80 -16.27 11.31
C ARG A 75 5.26 -16.20 11.72
N ASP A 76 6.00 -17.24 11.33
CA ASP A 76 7.44 -17.32 11.48
C ASP A 76 8.14 -16.50 10.37
N PRO A 77 8.99 -15.52 10.72
CA PRO A 77 9.83 -14.83 9.75
C PRO A 77 10.72 -15.77 8.90
N ASP A 78 11.08 -16.96 9.40
CA ASP A 78 11.79 -18.00 8.62
C ASP A 78 10.95 -18.51 7.45
N ASP A 79 9.70 -18.87 7.70
CA ASP A 79 8.79 -19.34 6.66
C ASP A 79 8.50 -18.25 5.63
N VAL A 80 8.38 -16.99 6.08
CA VAL A 80 8.20 -15.82 5.20
C VAL A 80 9.39 -15.64 4.28
N PHE A 81 10.60 -15.68 4.82
CA PHE A 81 11.83 -15.56 4.03
C PHE A 81 11.92 -16.65 2.97
N VAL A 82 11.78 -17.93 3.35
CA VAL A 82 11.87 -19.06 2.41
C VAL A 82 10.86 -18.92 1.28
N ARG A 83 9.61 -18.57 1.60
CA ARG A 83 8.56 -18.39 0.60
C ARG A 83 8.84 -17.27 -0.38
N LEU A 84 9.42 -16.16 0.10
CA LEU A 84 9.69 -14.99 -0.74
C LEU A 84 10.89 -15.22 -1.63
N MET A 85 11.93 -15.92 -1.16
CA MET A 85 13.03 -16.39 -2.02
C MET A 85 12.52 -17.29 -3.14
N GLU A 86 11.52 -18.13 -2.87
CA GLU A 86 10.87 -18.94 -3.91
C GLU A 86 10.10 -18.10 -4.95
N LEU A 87 9.75 -16.84 -4.63
CA LEU A 87 8.95 -15.94 -5.45
C LEU A 87 9.74 -14.72 -5.97
N GLU A 88 11.05 -14.68 -5.74
CA GLU A 88 11.95 -13.57 -6.07
C GLU A 88 11.78 -13.13 -7.54
N ASP A 89 11.77 -14.08 -8.47
CA ASP A 89 11.61 -13.81 -9.92
C ASP A 89 10.26 -13.20 -10.32
N TYR A 90 9.29 -13.11 -9.40
CA TYR A 90 7.91 -12.71 -9.71
C TYR A 90 7.41 -11.51 -8.90
N VAL A 91 8.01 -11.23 -7.75
CA VAL A 91 7.56 -10.18 -6.82
C VAL A 91 8.58 -9.04 -6.85
N ASP A 92 8.14 -7.86 -7.23
CA ASP A 92 9.02 -6.69 -7.28
C ASP A 92 9.20 -6.05 -5.89
N ILE A 93 8.11 -5.93 -5.13
CA ILE A 93 8.08 -5.20 -3.86
C ILE A 93 7.38 -6.03 -2.79
N ALA A 94 7.89 -6.04 -1.56
CA ALA A 94 7.16 -6.62 -0.43
C ALA A 94 7.09 -5.71 0.82
N TYR A 95 5.89 -5.64 1.40
CA TYR A 95 5.57 -4.99 2.68
C TYR A 95 5.27 -6.08 3.71
N LEU A 96 6.30 -6.53 4.43
CA LEU A 96 6.25 -7.73 5.30
C LEU A 96 6.46 -7.37 6.78
N GLY A 97 6.36 -8.36 7.68
CA GLY A 97 6.64 -8.21 9.11
C GLY A 97 5.56 -7.44 9.88
N ASP A 98 4.34 -7.44 9.35
CA ASP A 98 3.24 -6.63 9.86
C ASP A 98 2.69 -7.14 11.20
N ARG A 99 2.15 -6.22 12.01
CA ARG A 99 1.41 -6.50 13.25
C ARG A 99 0.24 -5.51 13.34
N TRP A 100 -0.47 -5.49 14.46
CA TRP A 100 -1.61 -4.58 14.64
C TRP A 100 -1.43 -3.62 15.80
N THR A 101 -2.02 -2.45 15.64
CA THR A 101 -2.29 -1.52 16.74
C THR A 101 -3.78 -1.18 16.72
N TYR A 102 -4.41 -1.07 17.89
CA TYR A 102 -5.83 -0.72 17.99
C TYR A 102 -6.02 0.37 19.04
N GLU A 103 -7.08 1.18 18.87
CA GLU A 103 -7.46 2.19 19.85
C GLU A 103 -7.80 1.58 21.21
N ALA A 104 -8.39 0.38 21.21
CA ALA A 104 -8.74 -0.37 22.42
C ALA A 104 -7.52 -0.93 23.17
N MET A 105 -6.34 -0.97 22.55
CA MET A 105 -5.11 -1.43 23.20
C MET A 105 -4.51 -0.33 24.09
N THR A 106 -4.01 -0.73 25.26
CA THR A 106 -3.22 0.15 26.12
C THR A 106 -1.95 0.62 25.41
N ALA A 107 -1.38 1.75 25.84
CA ALA A 107 -0.10 2.25 25.30
C ALA A 107 1.03 1.20 25.39
N ARG A 108 1.05 0.38 26.45
CA ARG A 108 2.03 -0.71 26.60
C ARG A 108 1.82 -1.82 25.58
N GLN A 109 0.57 -2.20 25.31
CA GLN A 109 0.24 -3.21 24.30
C GLN A 109 0.60 -2.72 22.89
N ASN A 110 0.20 -1.50 22.53
CA ASN A 110 0.57 -0.90 21.24
C ASN A 110 2.09 -0.80 21.08
N ARG A 111 2.82 -0.34 22.12
CA ARG A 111 4.29 -0.33 22.10
C ARG A 111 4.87 -1.72 21.83
N LYS A 112 4.34 -2.76 22.47
CA LYS A 112 4.81 -4.14 22.27
C LYS A 112 4.59 -4.63 20.84
N GLN A 113 3.46 -4.30 20.22
CA GLN A 113 3.19 -4.70 18.83
C GLN A 113 4.07 -3.96 17.83
N ILE A 114 4.25 -2.64 18.02
CA ILE A 114 5.13 -1.83 17.17
C ILE A 114 6.57 -2.35 17.20
N MET A 115 7.14 -2.58 18.40
CA MET A 115 8.51 -3.10 18.51
C MET A 115 8.67 -4.48 17.87
N ARG A 116 7.68 -5.38 18.04
CA ARG A 116 7.72 -6.71 17.41
C ARG A 116 7.66 -6.66 15.89
N SER A 117 6.91 -5.70 15.33
CA SER A 117 6.87 -5.52 13.88
C SER A 117 8.20 -4.98 13.37
N ILE A 118 8.78 -3.98 14.05
CA ILE A 118 10.11 -3.44 13.71
C ILE A 118 11.17 -4.55 13.74
N GLU A 119 11.21 -5.34 14.81
CA GLU A 119 12.16 -6.46 14.96
C GLU A 119 12.01 -7.50 13.84
N ALA A 120 10.76 -7.84 13.45
CA ALA A 120 10.50 -8.78 12.38
C ALA A 120 10.90 -8.23 10.99
N GLN A 121 10.59 -6.97 10.72
CA GLN A 121 10.93 -6.30 9.47
C GLN A 121 12.44 -6.12 9.31
N GLU A 122 13.13 -5.67 10.36
CA GLU A 122 14.59 -5.57 10.37
C GLU A 122 15.26 -6.93 10.16
N TYR A 123 14.74 -7.98 10.80
CA TYR A 123 15.25 -9.34 10.61
C TYR A 123 15.11 -9.83 9.17
N LEU A 124 13.94 -9.66 8.57
CA LEU A 124 13.71 -10.02 7.16
C LEU A 124 14.63 -9.22 6.25
N PHE A 125 14.66 -7.90 6.39
CA PHE A 125 15.50 -7.00 5.59
C PHE A 125 16.96 -7.43 5.59
N ARG A 126 17.55 -7.64 6.77
CA ARG A 126 18.94 -8.09 6.89
C ARG A 126 19.19 -9.44 6.21
N ARG A 127 18.23 -10.36 6.27
CA ARG A 127 18.39 -11.66 5.60
C ARG A 127 18.32 -11.59 4.08
N PHE A 128 17.44 -10.78 3.51
CA PHE A 128 17.42 -10.57 2.06
C PHE A 128 18.70 -9.88 1.58
N GLU A 129 19.20 -8.89 2.33
CA GLU A 129 20.48 -8.23 2.06
C GLU A 129 21.67 -9.21 2.14
N GLU A 130 21.69 -10.10 3.15
CA GLU A 130 22.76 -11.10 3.33
C GLU A 130 22.91 -12.06 2.14
N VAL A 131 21.81 -12.38 1.45
CA VAL A 131 21.82 -13.25 0.27
C VAL A 131 21.83 -12.48 -1.05
N GLY A 132 21.74 -11.15 -1.00
CA GLY A 132 21.71 -10.29 -2.18
C GLY A 132 20.49 -10.52 -3.06
N ALA A 133 19.32 -10.72 -2.46
CA ALA A 133 18.08 -10.97 -3.18
C ALA A 133 17.66 -9.75 -4.03
N ASP A 134 17.15 -10.00 -5.23
CA ASP A 134 16.59 -9.01 -6.16
C ASP A 134 15.11 -8.75 -5.83
N LEU A 135 14.84 -8.32 -4.60
CA LEU A 135 13.50 -8.04 -4.08
C LEU A 135 13.53 -6.76 -3.25
N GLU A 136 12.68 -5.78 -3.59
CA GLU A 136 12.59 -4.54 -2.83
C GLU A 136 11.69 -4.72 -1.58
N LEU A 137 12.30 -4.75 -0.40
CA LEU A 137 11.55 -4.69 0.85
C LEU A 137 11.28 -3.24 1.27
N ARG A 138 10.01 -2.91 1.51
CA ARG A 138 9.59 -1.59 1.99
C ARG A 138 8.99 -1.64 3.39
N PRO A 139 9.21 -0.59 4.20
CA PRO A 139 8.78 -0.58 5.59
C PRO A 139 7.25 -0.46 5.68
N THR A 140 6.65 -1.29 6.53
CA THR A 140 5.26 -1.14 6.99
C THR A 140 5.25 -0.41 8.32
N ILE A 141 4.59 0.74 8.38
CA ILE A 141 4.52 1.52 9.61
C ILE A 141 3.31 1.14 10.45
N LEU A 142 3.54 1.01 11.77
CA LEU A 142 2.47 0.71 12.71
C LEU A 142 2.08 1.87 13.60
N GLY A 143 0.77 2.09 13.64
CA GLY A 143 0.11 3.08 14.45
C GLY A 143 0.07 4.47 13.80
N TRP A 144 -0.74 5.34 14.39
CA TRP A 144 -1.07 6.65 13.81
C TRP A 144 -0.70 7.85 14.71
N LYS A 145 -0.15 7.61 15.91
CA LYS A 145 0.24 8.68 16.84
C LYS A 145 1.71 9.03 16.63
N SER A 146 2.12 10.28 16.88
CA SER A 146 3.51 10.71 16.67
C SER A 146 4.52 9.82 17.40
N TRP A 147 4.22 9.42 18.64
CA TRP A 147 5.11 8.52 19.39
C TRP A 147 5.14 7.07 18.86
N HIS A 148 4.08 6.62 18.17
CA HIS A 148 4.11 5.36 17.42
C HIS A 148 5.09 5.51 16.26
N LEU A 149 4.91 6.56 15.45
CA LEU A 149 5.67 6.84 14.25
C LEU A 149 7.17 7.01 14.54
N GLU A 150 7.54 7.81 15.55
CA GLU A 150 8.95 7.97 15.96
C GLU A 150 9.65 6.65 16.31
N ARG A 151 8.91 5.62 16.74
CA ARG A 151 9.50 4.29 16.98
C ARG A 151 9.78 3.54 15.69
N ASN A 152 9.02 3.79 14.62
CA ASN A 152 9.25 3.19 13.31
C ASN A 152 10.42 3.86 12.58
N ARG A 153 10.87 5.06 12.98
CA ARG A 153 11.94 5.81 12.29
C ARG A 153 13.21 5.00 11.99
N PRO A 154 13.79 4.23 12.94
CA PRO A 154 14.99 3.44 12.64
C PRO A 154 14.78 2.40 11.53
N LEU A 155 13.56 1.87 11.40
CA LEU A 155 13.22 0.93 10.34
C LEU A 155 13.12 1.64 8.99
N VAL A 156 12.50 2.81 8.98
CA VAL A 156 12.39 3.67 7.79
C VAL A 156 13.78 4.10 7.31
N ASP A 157 14.64 4.54 8.22
CA ASP A 157 16.03 4.91 7.90
C ASP A 157 16.84 3.73 7.36
N LEU A 158 16.54 2.51 7.81
CA LEU A 158 17.21 1.28 7.38
C LEU A 158 16.78 0.83 5.97
N MET A 159 15.48 0.79 5.71
CA MET A 159 14.92 0.21 4.48
C MET A 159 14.77 1.24 3.36
N GLY A 160 14.54 2.51 3.70
CA GLY A 160 14.24 3.56 2.74
C GLY A 160 12.91 3.34 1.99
N GLY A 161 12.72 4.13 0.93
CA GLY A 161 11.54 4.06 0.06
C GLY A 161 10.23 4.51 0.72
N PRO A 162 9.11 4.45 -0.03
CA PRO A 162 7.80 4.76 0.51
C PRO A 162 7.37 3.80 1.62
N VAL A 163 6.78 4.36 2.67
CA VAL A 163 6.25 3.56 3.78
C VAL A 163 4.84 3.09 3.48
N GLY A 164 4.55 1.84 3.83
CA GLY A 164 3.22 1.27 3.72
C GLY A 164 2.36 1.59 4.94
N PHE A 165 1.18 2.15 4.72
CA PHE A 165 0.21 2.52 5.77
C PHE A 165 -1.13 1.81 5.57
N ASP A 166 -1.50 0.92 6.50
CA ASP A 166 -2.80 0.24 6.45
C ASP A 166 -3.94 1.15 6.95
N ALA A 167 -4.71 1.63 5.98
CA ALA A 167 -5.89 2.45 6.14
C ALA A 167 -7.21 1.65 6.07
N THR A 168 -7.18 0.31 6.07
CA THR A 168 -8.38 -0.53 5.90
C THR A 168 -9.48 -0.23 6.94
N GLY A 169 -9.10 0.18 8.16
CA GLY A 169 -10.02 0.53 9.25
C GLY A 169 -10.65 1.93 9.17
N TYR A 170 -10.15 2.82 8.31
CA TYR A 170 -10.61 4.21 8.28
C TYR A 170 -11.94 4.36 7.55
N ARG A 171 -12.92 4.98 8.23
CA ARG A 171 -14.22 5.35 7.64
C ARG A 171 -14.35 6.84 7.34
N SER A 172 -13.51 7.65 7.97
CA SER A 172 -13.51 9.11 7.84
C SER A 172 -12.32 9.54 7.00
N LYS A 173 -12.59 10.24 5.89
CA LYS A 173 -11.56 10.88 5.07
C LYS A 173 -10.72 11.89 5.86
N TYR A 174 -11.31 12.59 6.83
CA TYR A 174 -10.62 13.58 7.65
C TYR A 174 -9.65 12.94 8.65
N GLU A 175 -10.04 11.81 9.26
CA GLU A 175 -9.16 11.08 10.17
C GLU A 175 -8.01 10.43 9.41
N LEU A 176 -8.30 9.85 8.25
CA LEU A 176 -7.28 9.29 7.37
C LEU A 176 -6.28 10.36 6.95
N ALA A 177 -6.76 11.48 6.40
CA ALA A 177 -5.91 12.59 5.99
C ALA A 177 -5.06 13.12 7.14
N LYS A 178 -5.64 13.32 8.31
CA LYS A 178 -4.91 13.79 9.51
C LYS A 178 -3.80 12.82 9.92
N ASP A 179 -4.05 11.52 9.85
CA ASP A 179 -3.07 10.53 10.29
C ASP A 179 -1.99 10.29 9.23
N VAL A 180 -2.33 10.32 7.94
CA VAL A 180 -1.34 10.28 6.85
C VAL A 180 -0.47 11.54 6.84
N ASN A 181 -1.04 12.73 7.02
CA ASN A 181 -0.24 13.95 7.19
C ASN A 181 0.73 13.82 8.37
N ARG A 182 0.30 13.22 9.49
CA ARG A 182 1.20 12.98 10.62
C ARG A 182 2.33 12.00 10.28
N VAL A 183 2.08 10.99 9.45
CA VAL A 183 3.13 10.09 8.93
C VAL A 183 4.18 10.92 8.21
N VAL A 184 3.75 11.74 7.25
CA VAL A 184 4.64 12.62 6.47
C VAL A 184 5.40 13.59 7.36
N GLU A 185 4.71 14.32 8.25
CA GLU A 185 5.32 15.31 9.16
C GLU A 185 6.35 14.71 10.11
N VAL A 186 6.09 13.50 10.63
CA VAL A 186 6.98 12.87 11.60
C VAL A 186 8.11 12.17 10.88
N LEU A 187 7.82 11.32 9.89
CA LEU A 187 8.82 10.45 9.28
C LEU A 187 9.55 11.08 8.10
N ASP A 188 9.01 12.14 7.48
CA ASP A 188 9.56 12.82 6.31
C ASP A 188 9.73 11.87 5.12
N VAL A 189 8.63 11.19 4.74
CA VAL A 189 8.62 10.11 3.75
C VAL A 189 7.38 10.15 2.84
N GLU A 190 7.51 9.51 1.68
CA GLU A 190 6.38 9.15 0.85
C GLU A 190 5.58 7.99 1.45
N VAL A 191 4.28 7.93 1.15
CA VAL A 191 3.34 6.98 1.76
C VAL A 191 2.56 6.21 0.70
N TYR A 192 2.60 4.89 0.77
CA TYR A 192 1.66 4.01 0.11
C TYR A 192 0.47 3.70 1.05
N VAL A 193 -0.73 4.17 0.68
CA VAL A 193 -1.94 4.03 1.51
C VAL A 193 -2.79 2.84 1.06
N ASN A 194 -2.82 1.77 1.85
CA ASN A 194 -3.66 0.60 1.55
C ASN A 194 -5.03 0.66 2.23
N GLY A 195 -6.12 0.51 1.50
CA GLY A 195 -7.44 0.39 2.12
C GLY A 195 -8.62 0.61 1.19
N ARG A 196 -9.65 1.28 1.71
CA ARG A 196 -10.88 1.59 0.96
C ARG A 196 -10.81 3.02 0.42
N ILE A 197 -9.84 3.28 -0.45
CA ILE A 197 -9.59 4.63 -0.96
C ILE A 197 -10.45 4.91 -2.21
N GLY A 198 -11.33 5.91 -2.10
CA GLY A 198 -12.11 6.46 -3.21
C GLY A 198 -11.68 7.89 -3.54
N PRO A 199 -12.20 8.48 -4.64
CA PRO A 199 -11.84 9.84 -5.06
C PRO A 199 -11.93 10.88 -3.94
N THR A 200 -13.01 10.86 -3.16
CA THR A 200 -13.22 11.82 -2.06
C THR A 200 -12.27 11.66 -0.89
N HIS A 201 -11.58 10.52 -0.75
CA HIS A 201 -10.51 10.37 0.24
C HIS A 201 -9.21 10.95 -0.32
N LEU A 202 -8.92 10.67 -1.59
CA LEU A 202 -7.71 11.14 -2.29
C LEU A 202 -7.60 12.67 -2.32
N GLU A 203 -8.72 13.37 -2.47
CA GLU A 203 -8.79 14.85 -2.42
C GLU A 203 -8.22 15.47 -1.14
N TYR A 204 -8.11 14.71 -0.04
CA TYR A 204 -7.65 15.18 1.26
C TYR A 204 -6.27 14.63 1.64
N LEU A 205 -5.72 13.71 0.85
CA LEU A 205 -4.42 13.14 1.11
C LEU A 205 -3.31 14.11 0.68
N PRO A 206 -2.18 14.13 1.40
CA PRO A 206 -1.03 14.96 1.04
C PRO A 206 -0.38 14.48 -0.26
N SER A 207 0.38 15.35 -0.91
CA SER A 207 1.09 15.07 -2.17
C SER A 207 2.12 13.94 -2.07
N GLU A 208 2.60 13.67 -0.86
CA GLU A 208 3.57 12.65 -0.52
C GLU A 208 2.94 11.24 -0.56
N VAL A 209 1.63 11.12 -0.78
CA VAL A 209 1.02 9.83 -1.11
C VAL A 209 1.41 9.44 -2.52
N CYS A 210 2.35 8.49 -2.64
CA CYS A 210 2.88 8.01 -3.93
C CYS A 210 2.08 6.83 -4.51
N GLY A 211 1.15 6.26 -3.74
CA GLY A 211 0.29 5.18 -4.21
C GLY A 211 -0.87 4.90 -3.27
N PHE A 212 -1.89 4.22 -3.78
CA PHE A 212 -3.08 3.89 -3.00
C PHE A 212 -3.79 2.63 -3.48
N SER A 213 -4.52 1.96 -2.59
CA SER A 213 -5.38 0.81 -2.94
C SER A 213 -6.87 1.08 -2.68
N GLY A 214 -7.74 0.51 -3.53
CA GLY A 214 -9.18 0.84 -3.52
C GLY A 214 -10.10 -0.18 -4.20
N LYS A 215 -9.75 -1.47 -4.19
CA LYS A 215 -10.42 -2.52 -4.99
C LYS A 215 -11.95 -2.53 -4.86
N SER A 216 -12.50 -2.54 -3.65
CA SER A 216 -13.95 -2.78 -3.46
C SER A 216 -14.83 -1.73 -4.13
N ALA A 217 -14.37 -0.48 -4.18
CA ALA A 217 -15.09 0.59 -4.88
C ALA A 217 -14.98 0.43 -6.39
N LEU A 218 -13.79 0.08 -6.91
CA LEU A 218 -13.59 -0.23 -8.33
C LEU A 218 -14.54 -1.34 -8.79
N LEU A 219 -14.56 -2.49 -8.08
CA LEU A 219 -15.45 -3.61 -8.43
C LEU A 219 -16.93 -3.20 -8.48
N LYS A 220 -17.37 -2.33 -7.56
CA LYS A 220 -18.76 -1.86 -7.55
C LYS A 220 -19.06 -0.95 -8.75
N GLU A 221 -18.12 -0.07 -9.09
CA GLU A 221 -18.27 0.93 -10.16
C GLU A 221 -18.15 0.32 -11.57
N THR A 222 -17.47 -0.82 -11.69
CA THR A 222 -17.22 -1.49 -12.98
C THR A 222 -18.21 -2.58 -13.32
N LYS A 223 -19.09 -2.96 -12.39
CA LYS A 223 -20.05 -4.04 -12.59
C LYS A 223 -21.33 -3.56 -13.27
N VAL A 224 -21.64 -4.14 -14.43
CA VAL A 224 -22.86 -3.89 -15.22
C VAL A 224 -23.49 -5.22 -15.57
N ASP A 225 -24.77 -5.40 -15.26
CA ASP A 225 -25.55 -6.61 -15.57
C ASP A 225 -24.90 -7.96 -15.18
N GLY A 226 -24.04 -7.94 -14.16
CA GLY A 226 -23.35 -9.13 -13.65
C GLY A 226 -21.90 -9.27 -14.10
N GLU A 227 -21.48 -8.53 -15.13
CA GLU A 227 -20.14 -8.57 -15.72
C GLU A 227 -19.33 -7.33 -15.37
N PHE A 228 -18.01 -7.40 -15.50
CA PHE A 228 -17.11 -6.27 -15.25
C PHE A 228 -16.66 -5.61 -16.55
N SER A 229 -16.69 -4.28 -16.60
CA SER A 229 -16.26 -3.48 -17.75
C SER A 229 -14.89 -2.84 -17.51
N ARG A 230 -13.93 -3.11 -18.41
CA ARG A 230 -12.60 -2.46 -18.41
C ARG A 230 -12.68 -0.98 -18.80
N ASP A 231 -13.62 -0.57 -19.64
CA ASP A 231 -13.81 0.85 -19.98
C ASP A 231 -14.31 1.67 -18.79
N LEU A 232 -15.23 1.10 -18.00
CA LEU A 232 -15.65 1.70 -16.73
C LEU A 232 -14.51 1.70 -15.72
N LEU A 233 -13.65 0.69 -15.72
CA LEU A 233 -12.46 0.66 -14.87
C LEU A 233 -11.54 1.82 -15.23
N HIS A 234 -11.16 1.98 -16.50
CA HIS A 234 -10.35 3.09 -16.97
C HIS A 234 -10.93 4.44 -16.50
N SER A 235 -12.23 4.67 -16.75
CA SER A 235 -12.91 5.91 -16.33
C SER A 235 -12.93 6.13 -14.81
N SER A 236 -13.03 5.05 -14.04
CA SER A 236 -13.04 5.05 -12.58
C SER A 236 -11.64 5.35 -11.99
N ILE A 237 -10.59 4.87 -12.65
CA ILE A 237 -9.19 5.13 -12.31
C ILE A 237 -8.85 6.59 -12.62
N GLU A 238 -9.22 7.10 -13.81
CA GLU A 238 -9.00 8.50 -14.18
C GLU A 238 -9.57 9.49 -13.16
N LYS A 239 -10.76 9.20 -12.62
CA LYS A 239 -11.36 10.03 -11.57
C LYS A 239 -10.53 10.04 -10.28
N ARG A 240 -9.91 8.92 -9.93
CA ARG A 240 -9.07 8.79 -8.72
C ARG A 240 -7.74 9.50 -8.89
N LEU A 241 -7.07 9.30 -10.02
CA LEU A 241 -5.83 10.00 -10.33
C LEU A 241 -6.04 11.51 -10.38
N ARG A 242 -7.13 11.96 -11.03
CA ARG A 242 -7.52 13.37 -10.97
C ARG A 242 -7.75 13.84 -9.55
N ALA A 243 -8.51 13.11 -8.73
CA ALA A 243 -8.78 13.50 -7.35
C ALA A 243 -7.52 13.59 -6.48
N ALA A 244 -6.56 12.68 -6.69
CA ALA A 244 -5.27 12.70 -6.00
C ALA A 244 -4.37 13.87 -6.44
N ASN A 245 -4.53 14.31 -7.69
CA ASN A 245 -3.78 15.43 -8.27
C ASN A 245 -4.49 16.78 -8.13
N ASP A 246 -5.81 16.79 -7.94
CA ASP A 246 -6.61 18.01 -7.82
C ASP A 246 -6.17 18.81 -6.59
N SER A 247 -5.70 18.10 -5.56
CA SER A 247 -5.18 18.59 -4.26
C SER A 247 -3.75 19.18 -4.28
N GLN A 248 -3.28 19.69 -5.43
CA GLN A 248 -2.57 20.98 -5.39
C GLN A 248 -3.48 22.14 -4.88
N THR A 249 -4.75 21.88 -4.54
CA THR A 249 -5.77 22.88 -4.18
C THR A 249 -5.54 23.62 -2.86
N GLU A 250 -4.87 23.05 -1.84
CA GLU A 250 -4.58 23.84 -0.63
C GLU A 250 -3.52 24.94 -0.88
N LEU A 251 -2.56 24.72 -1.80
CA LEU A 251 -1.60 25.75 -2.19
C LEU A 251 -2.27 26.94 -2.93
N ARG A 252 -3.34 26.72 -3.71
CA ARG A 252 -4.02 27.81 -4.43
C ARG A 252 -4.85 28.75 -3.55
N GLN A 253 -5.21 28.33 -2.33
CA GLN A 253 -5.89 29.21 -1.37
C GLN A 253 -4.90 30.12 -0.63
N PHE A 254 -3.62 29.75 -0.55
CA PHE A 254 -2.56 30.61 -0.01
C PHE A 254 -2.02 31.64 -1.02
N PHE A 255 -2.07 31.36 -2.32
CA PHE A 255 -1.48 32.21 -3.36
C PHE A 255 -2.46 33.13 -4.11
N LYS A 256 -3.70 33.34 -3.63
CA LYS A 256 -4.43 34.55 -4.06
C LYS A 256 -3.77 35.75 -3.38
N PRO A 257 -3.23 36.72 -4.13
CA PRO A 257 -2.87 38.00 -3.54
C PRO A 257 -4.13 38.55 -2.88
N ILE A 258 -4.02 39.02 -1.64
CA ILE A 258 -4.94 40.02 -1.13
C ILE A 258 -4.77 41.19 -2.10
N ALA A 259 -5.67 41.27 -3.09
CA ALA A 259 -5.85 42.46 -3.87
C ALA A 259 -6.19 43.55 -2.85
N GLY A 260 -5.27 44.51 -2.70
CA GLY A 260 -5.39 45.58 -1.75
C GLY A 260 -6.66 46.40 -1.96
N ASP A 261 -7.17 46.90 -0.85
CA ASP A 261 -7.30 48.33 -0.58
C ASP A 261 -6.99 48.57 0.91
#